data_AF-A0A818PJA5-F1
#
_entry.id   AF-A0A818PJA5-F1
#
_cell.length_a   1.000
_cell.length_b   1.000
_cell.length_c   1.000
_cell.angle_alpha   90.00
_cell.angle_beta   90.00
_cell.angle_gamma   90.00
#
_symmetry.space_group_name_H-M   'P 1'
#
loop_
_entity.id
_entity.type
_entity.pdbx_description
1 polymer ?
#
loop_
_entity_poly.entity_id
_entity_poly.type
_entity_poly.pdbx_seq_one_letter_code
_entity_poly.pdbx_strand_id
1 'polypeptide(L)'
;MLLINCPMIGLSATVNNGDELRHWIECIENQRSKLFQTSKIRRVCFIAHHERMADLNKYLYSNLQLHPIHPIGLMNAKQLITRGVPKDFSLSLYETLQLNDVMQNLSTNRKDQIRNAMVIDRHLCNVMYISSHRKENGVDVNSIPMLTQYFEPDWIIERTKYNNYLRLVRNQFHSLIDNKENTIIDSIVTSLKTISSKDIHYPETKPTSFINNY
;
A
#
# COMPACT_ATOMS: atom_id res chain seq x y z
N MET A 1 -31.36 21.71 -3.75
CA MET A 1 -30.82 21.14 -5.02
C MET A 1 -31.81 21.25 -6.19
N LEU A 2 -33.13 21.20 -5.97
CA LEU A 2 -34.20 21.28 -7.00
C LEU A 2 -34.25 22.55 -7.88
N LEU A 3 -33.49 23.60 -7.56
CA LEU A 3 -33.63 24.93 -8.21
C LEU A 3 -32.43 25.36 -9.06
N ILE A 4 -31.33 24.59 -9.08
CA ILE A 4 -30.12 25.01 -9.78
C ILE A 4 -30.03 24.28 -11.12
N ASN A 5 -30.12 25.04 -12.21
CA ASN A 5 -30.01 24.54 -13.58
C ASN A 5 -28.54 24.47 -14.06
N CYS A 6 -27.65 23.92 -13.22
CA CYS A 6 -26.25 23.69 -13.60
C CYS A 6 -25.93 22.20 -13.60
N PRO A 7 -24.97 21.74 -14.44
CA PRO A 7 -24.38 20.41 -14.26
C PRO A 7 -23.67 20.35 -12.89
N MET A 8 -23.86 19.26 -12.17
CA MET A 8 -23.24 19.04 -10.86
C MET A 8 -22.31 17.83 -10.94
N ILE A 9 -21.13 17.97 -10.35
CA ILE A 9 -20.21 16.87 -10.10
C ILE A 9 -20.14 16.69 -8.59
N GLY A 10 -20.52 15.51 -8.12
CA GLY A 10 -20.41 15.12 -6.71
C GLY A 10 -19.21 14.22 -6.50
N LEU A 11 -18.29 14.63 -5.63
CA LEU A 11 -17.20 13.79 -5.17
C LEU A 11 -17.52 13.35 -3.74
N SER A 12 -17.44 12.05 -3.48
CA SER A 12 -17.69 11.48 -2.16
C SER A 12 -16.61 10.44 -1.84
N ALA A 13 -16.33 10.27 -0.54
CA ALA A 13 -15.57 9.12 -0.08
C ALA A 13 -16.34 7.81 -0.36
N THR A 14 -15.70 6.67 -0.11
CA THR A 14 -16.34 5.36 -0.25
C THR A 14 -17.60 5.29 0.63
N VAL A 15 -18.76 5.24 -0.02
CA VAL A 15 -20.07 5.11 0.64
C VAL A 15 -20.69 3.77 0.23
N ASN A 16 -21.22 3.03 1.21
CA ASN A 16 -21.79 1.70 0.97
C ASN A 16 -23.11 1.75 0.16
N ASN A 17 -23.74 2.91 0.04
CA ASN A 17 -25.05 3.10 -0.58
C ASN A 17 -25.00 4.03 -1.82
N GLY A 18 -23.92 3.99 -2.59
CA GLY A 18 -23.75 4.82 -3.79
C GLY A 18 -24.87 4.64 -4.83
N ASP A 19 -25.36 3.42 -5.00
CA ASP A 19 -26.47 3.13 -5.91
C ASP A 19 -27.82 3.71 -5.42
N GLU A 20 -28.08 3.70 -4.11
CA GLU A 20 -29.28 4.33 -3.55
C GLU A 20 -29.25 5.84 -3.76
N LEU A 21 -28.08 6.47 -3.52
CA LEU A 21 -27.89 7.89 -3.78
C LEU A 21 -28.08 8.22 -5.25
N ARG A 22 -27.53 7.39 -6.15
CA ARG A 22 -27.74 7.53 -7.60
C ARG A 22 -29.23 7.49 -7.93
N HIS A 23 -29.95 6.48 -7.44
CA HIS A 23 -31.37 6.31 -7.72
C HIS A 23 -32.19 7.51 -7.20
N TRP A 24 -31.86 7.99 -6.00
CA TRP A 24 -32.48 9.18 -5.45
C TRP A 24 -32.25 10.41 -6.34
N ILE A 25 -31.02 10.65 -6.84
CA ILE A 25 -30.74 11.76 -7.77
C ILE A 25 -31.50 11.59 -9.10
N GLU A 26 -31.62 10.37 -9.63
CA GLU A 26 -32.42 10.07 -10.83
C GLU A 26 -33.90 10.43 -10.62
N CYS A 27 -34.48 10.09 -9.46
CA CYS A 27 -35.84 10.49 -9.10
C CYS A 27 -36.00 12.02 -9.03
N ILE A 28 -35.03 12.73 -8.46
CA ILE A 28 -35.04 14.19 -8.38
C ILE A 28 -34.97 14.82 -9.77
N GLU A 29 -34.12 14.33 -10.69
CA GLU A 29 -34.05 14.84 -12.07
C GLU A 29 -35.34 14.56 -12.85
N ASN A 30 -35.98 13.41 -12.62
CA ASN A 30 -37.29 13.10 -13.19
C ASN A 30 -38.36 14.08 -12.71
N GLN A 31 -38.44 14.37 -11.40
CA GLN A 31 -39.37 15.36 -10.85
C GLN A 31 -39.11 16.76 -11.39
N ARG A 32 -37.83 17.15 -11.48
CA ARG A 32 -37.41 18.43 -12.07
C ARG A 32 -37.87 18.54 -13.52
N SER A 33 -37.72 17.48 -14.32
CA SER A 33 -38.14 17.51 -15.73
C SER A 33 -39.64 17.79 -15.90
N LYS A 34 -40.47 17.21 -15.02
CA LYS A 34 -41.92 17.42 -14.98
C LYS A 34 -42.27 18.85 -14.57
N LEU A 35 -41.61 19.38 -13.54
CA LEU A 35 -41.86 20.73 -13.02
C LEU A 35 -41.48 21.82 -14.01
N PHE A 36 -40.33 21.69 -14.68
CA PHE A 36 -39.82 22.68 -15.62
C PHE A 36 -40.19 22.38 -17.08
N GLN A 37 -41.02 21.36 -17.33
CA GLN A 37 -41.47 20.93 -18.67
C GLN A 37 -40.30 20.80 -19.66
N THR A 38 -39.16 20.29 -19.18
CA THR A 38 -37.95 20.19 -20.00
C THR A 38 -38.03 18.93 -20.85
N SER A 39 -37.78 19.09 -22.15
CA SER A 39 -37.86 17.98 -23.12
C SER A 39 -36.79 16.91 -22.92
N LYS A 40 -35.71 17.21 -22.17
CA LYS A 40 -34.59 16.30 -21.95
C LYS A 40 -34.23 16.20 -20.47
N ILE A 41 -34.42 15.00 -19.91
CA ILE A 41 -33.95 14.64 -18.57
C ILE A 41 -32.42 14.60 -18.59
N ARG A 42 -31.79 15.17 -17.56
CA ARG A 42 -30.33 15.10 -17.41
C ARG A 42 -29.94 13.69 -17.00
N ARG A 43 -28.95 13.12 -17.68
CA ARG A 43 -28.45 11.78 -17.36
C ARG A 43 -27.65 11.84 -16.06
N VAL A 44 -28.01 11.01 -15.09
CA VAL A 44 -27.21 10.76 -13.89
C VAL A 44 -26.19 9.68 -14.26
N CYS A 45 -24.91 9.96 -14.02
CA CYS A 45 -23.83 9.01 -14.20
C CYS A 45 -23.21 8.72 -12.83
N PHE A 46 -23.25 7.47 -12.41
CA PHE A 46 -22.55 7.01 -11.21
C PHE A 46 -21.32 6.23 -11.63
N ILE A 47 -20.16 6.68 -11.18
CA ILE A 47 -18.89 6.01 -11.42
C ILE A 47 -18.39 5.52 -10.06
N ALA A 48 -18.57 4.23 -9.81
CA ALA A 48 -18.04 3.60 -8.61
C ALA A 48 -16.54 3.34 -8.81
N HIS A 49 -15.71 3.96 -7.99
CA HIS A 49 -14.31 3.58 -7.85
C HIS A 49 -14.16 2.73 -6.59
N HIS A 50 -13.76 1.48 -6.77
CA HIS A 50 -13.44 0.56 -5.67
C HIS A 50 -11.98 0.67 -5.23
N GLU A 51 -11.34 1.78 -5.58
CA GLU A 51 -9.94 2.01 -5.30
C GLU A 51 -9.79 2.45 -3.85
N ARG A 52 -9.09 1.63 -3.06
CA ARG A 52 -8.68 2.02 -1.72
C ARG A 52 -7.53 3.03 -1.86
N MET A 53 -7.55 4.07 -1.03
CA MET A 53 -6.38 4.92 -0.74
C MET A 53 -5.29 4.06 -0.07
N ALA A 54 -4.68 3.15 -0.82
CA ALA A 54 -3.54 2.35 -0.41
C ALA A 54 -2.21 3.05 -0.68
N ASP A 55 -2.23 4.12 -1.48
CA ASP A 55 -1.05 4.89 -1.88
C ASP A 55 -0.68 5.98 -0.88
N LEU A 56 -1.30 5.99 0.30
CA LEU A 56 -0.84 6.83 1.39
C LEU A 56 0.46 6.25 1.95
N ASN A 57 1.51 7.07 1.91
CA ASN A 57 2.71 6.86 2.69
C ASN A 57 2.33 6.86 4.18
N LYS A 58 2.75 5.83 4.89
CA LYS A 58 2.41 5.64 6.30
C LYS A 58 3.54 6.19 7.14
N TYR A 59 3.17 6.99 8.15
CA TYR A 59 4.12 7.61 9.06
C TYR A 59 3.70 7.34 10.51
N LEU A 60 4.69 7.19 11.37
CA LEU A 60 4.54 7.26 12.81
C LEU A 60 4.95 8.66 13.26
N TYR A 61 4.04 9.34 13.96
CA TYR A 61 4.36 10.61 14.60
C TYR A 61 4.89 10.36 16.01
N SER A 62 6.14 10.73 16.27
CA SER A 62 6.83 10.60 17.56
C SER A 62 7.78 11.78 17.73
N ASN A 63 7.96 12.30 18.95
CA ASN A 63 8.92 13.38 19.23
C ASN A 63 8.82 14.60 18.29
N LEU A 64 7.59 15.00 17.93
CA LEU A 64 7.31 16.09 16.99
C LEU A 64 7.85 15.86 15.56
N GLN A 65 8.16 14.61 15.20
CA GLN A 65 8.67 14.22 13.89
C GLN A 65 7.80 13.12 13.27
N LEU A 66 7.71 13.12 11.93
CA LEU A 66 7.07 12.07 11.15
C LEU A 66 8.14 11.10 10.65
N HIS A 67 8.01 9.84 11.01
CA HIS A 67 8.91 8.79 10.58
C HIS A 67 8.21 7.86 9.61
N PRO A 68 8.75 7.60 8.41
CA PRO A 68 8.14 6.64 7.49
C PRO A 68 8.17 5.25 8.12
N ILE A 69 7.07 4.50 8.02
CA ILE A 69 6.98 3.15 8.57
C ILE A 69 6.56 2.14 7.52
N HIS A 70 7.26 1.01 7.51
CA HIS A 70 6.81 -0.14 6.74
C HIS A 70 5.78 -0.94 7.57
N PRO A 71 4.56 -1.17 7.07
CA PRO A 71 3.49 -1.82 7.84
C PRO A 71 3.82 -3.20 8.40
N ILE A 72 4.56 -4.02 7.65
CA ILE A 72 5.03 -5.33 8.13
C ILE A 72 6.03 -5.18 9.28
N GLY A 73 6.84 -4.12 9.29
CA GLY A 73 7.82 -3.86 10.36
C GLY A 73 7.18 -3.54 11.72
N LEU A 74 5.88 -3.22 11.75
CA LEU A 74 5.13 -2.95 12.99
C LEU A 74 4.58 -4.22 13.66
N MET A 75 4.62 -5.36 12.97
CA MET A 75 4.12 -6.62 13.50
C MET A 75 5.26 -7.43 14.11
N ASN A 76 4.96 -8.55 14.76
CA ASN A 76 5.96 -9.55 15.15
C ASN A 76 5.62 -10.92 14.53
N ALA A 77 6.59 -11.83 14.44
CA ALA A 77 6.37 -13.14 13.83
C ALA A 77 5.21 -13.90 14.48
N LYS A 78 5.09 -13.83 15.81
CA LYS A 78 3.99 -14.47 16.55
C LYS A 78 2.62 -13.98 16.09
N GLN A 79 2.43 -12.66 15.93
CA GLN A 79 1.19 -12.06 15.46
C GLN A 79 0.88 -12.51 14.02
N LEU A 80 1.88 -12.46 13.14
CA LEU A 80 1.74 -12.85 11.75
C LEU A 80 1.37 -14.33 11.59
N ILE A 81 1.99 -15.22 12.36
CA ILE A 81 1.68 -16.66 12.31
C ILE A 81 0.33 -16.98 12.95
N THR A 82 -0.03 -16.31 14.04
CA THR A 82 -1.28 -16.62 14.76
C THR A 82 -2.50 -16.03 14.07
N ARG A 83 -2.37 -14.83 13.48
CA ARG A 83 -3.49 -14.04 12.97
C ARG A 83 -3.44 -13.81 11.45
N GLY A 84 -2.32 -14.13 10.80
CA GLY A 84 -2.08 -13.79 9.40
C GLY A 84 -1.85 -12.29 9.20
N VAL A 85 -1.72 -11.92 7.93
CA VAL A 85 -1.77 -10.52 7.49
C VAL A 85 -3.25 -10.11 7.39
N PRO A 86 -3.66 -8.94 7.95
CA PRO A 86 -5.05 -8.49 7.86
C PRO A 86 -5.52 -8.38 6.40
N LYS A 87 -6.77 -8.77 6.10
CA LYS A 87 -7.31 -8.72 4.72
C LYS A 87 -7.34 -7.31 4.14
N ASP A 88 -7.56 -6.31 5.00
CA ASP A 88 -7.61 -4.90 4.59
C ASP A 88 -6.24 -4.24 4.51
N PHE A 89 -5.19 -5.00 4.76
CA PHE A 89 -3.83 -4.54 4.66
C PHE A 89 -3.44 -4.36 3.19
N SER A 90 -2.95 -3.18 2.82
CA SER A 90 -2.44 -2.88 1.48
C SER A 90 -1.04 -2.30 1.60
N LEU A 91 -0.11 -2.87 0.82
CA LEU A 91 1.21 -2.28 0.65
C LEU A 91 1.14 -1.31 -0.53
N SER A 92 1.85 -0.19 -0.44
CA SER A 92 2.16 0.64 -1.61
C SER A 92 3.21 -0.05 -2.48
N LEU A 93 3.44 0.46 -3.69
CA LEU A 93 4.49 -0.08 -4.56
C LEU A 93 5.86 -0.05 -3.86
N TYR A 94 6.20 1.06 -3.23
CA TYR A 94 7.47 1.22 -2.53
C TYR A 94 7.62 0.23 -1.37
N GLU A 95 6.56 0.04 -0.56
CA GLU A 95 6.56 -0.93 0.53
C GLU A 95 6.69 -2.38 0.00
N THR A 96 6.00 -2.69 -1.10
CA THR A 96 6.08 -4.01 -1.73
C THR A 96 7.50 -4.33 -2.19
N LEU A 97 8.19 -3.33 -2.75
CA LEU A 97 9.58 -3.46 -3.17
C LEU A 97 10.53 -3.66 -1.99
N GLN A 98 10.39 -2.84 -0.95
CA GLN A 98 11.19 -3.01 0.27
C GLN A 98 11.03 -4.40 0.88
N LEU A 99 9.79 -4.90 0.96
CA LEU A 99 9.51 -6.25 1.45
C LEU A 99 10.21 -7.30 0.59
N ASN A 100 10.10 -7.20 -0.74
CA ASN A 100 10.76 -8.13 -1.64
C ASN A 100 12.28 -8.09 -1.48
N ASP A 101 12.89 -6.90 -1.47
CA ASP A 101 14.34 -6.74 -1.33
C ASP A 101 14.86 -7.36 -0.03
N VAL A 102 14.16 -7.14 1.09
CA VAL A 102 14.51 -7.75 2.37
C VAL A 102 14.38 -9.28 2.32
N MET A 103 13.29 -9.81 1.75
CA MET A 103 13.11 -11.26 1.59
C MET A 103 14.20 -11.88 0.72
N GLN A 104 14.54 -11.25 -0.41
CA GLN A 104 15.58 -11.71 -1.31
C GLN A 104 16.95 -11.67 -0.65
N ASN A 105 17.32 -10.57 0.03
CA ASN A 105 18.60 -10.45 0.73
C ASN A 105 18.78 -11.56 1.77
N LEU A 106 17.73 -11.91 2.53
CA LEU A 106 17.79 -13.00 3.51
C LEU A 106 17.84 -14.38 2.84
N SER A 107 17.25 -14.53 1.65
CA SER A 107 17.36 -15.76 0.85
C SER A 107 18.74 -15.93 0.21
N THR A 108 19.39 -14.84 -0.20
CA THR A 108 20.74 -14.83 -0.75
C THR A 108 21.75 -15.09 0.36
N ASN A 109 21.57 -14.50 1.55
CA ASN A 109 22.38 -14.84 2.73
C ASN A 109 22.28 -16.34 3.11
N ARG A 110 21.14 -17.00 2.86
CA ARG A 110 21.00 -18.47 2.99
C ARG A 110 21.84 -19.24 1.96
N LYS A 111 21.99 -18.70 0.74
CA LYS A 111 22.80 -19.29 -0.34
C LYS A 111 24.30 -18.95 -0.20
N ASP A 112 24.63 -17.80 0.37
CA ASP A 112 26.01 -17.32 0.55
C ASP A 112 26.71 -17.99 1.75
N GLN A 113 25.98 -18.50 2.75
CA GLN A 113 26.55 -19.44 3.72
C GLN A 113 27.02 -20.77 3.08
N ILE A 114 26.60 -21.05 1.85
CA ILE A 114 27.05 -22.20 1.04
C ILE A 114 28.14 -21.78 0.03
N ARG A 115 28.36 -20.48 -0.19
CA ARG A 115 29.39 -19.93 -1.09
C ARG A 115 29.99 -18.65 -0.52
N ASN A 116 30.99 -18.80 0.36
CA ASN A 116 31.94 -17.72 0.59
C ASN A 116 32.57 -17.29 -0.75
N ALA A 117 32.55 -15.98 -1.02
CA ALA A 117 33.38 -15.17 -1.94
C ALA A 117 32.61 -14.42 -3.05
N MET A 118 32.22 -13.17 -2.78
CA MET A 118 32.62 -12.03 -3.62
C MET A 118 32.21 -10.69 -2.98
N VAL A 119 33.21 -9.84 -2.74
CA VAL A 119 33.13 -8.47 -2.25
C VAL A 119 32.63 -7.55 -3.37
N ILE A 120 31.60 -6.72 -3.14
CA ILE A 120 31.49 -5.37 -3.75
C ILE A 120 30.85 -4.38 -2.76
N ASP A 121 31.55 -3.26 -2.66
CA ASP A 121 31.40 -2.06 -1.84
C ASP A 121 30.05 -1.32 -2.02
N ARG A 122 29.47 -0.83 -0.92
CA ARG A 122 28.21 -0.06 -0.88
C ARG A 122 28.50 1.37 -0.45
N HIS A 123 28.64 2.25 -1.42
CA HIS A 123 28.40 3.67 -1.21
C HIS A 123 27.53 4.23 -2.34
N LEU A 124 26.61 5.14 -1.96
CA LEU A 124 25.72 5.96 -2.78
C LEU A 124 24.28 5.42 -2.99
N CYS A 125 23.51 5.39 -1.90
CA CYS A 125 22.11 5.80 -1.95
C CYS A 125 22.06 7.32 -2.14
N ASN A 126 21.99 7.77 -3.38
CA ASN A 126 21.33 8.99 -3.85
C ASN A 126 21.74 9.16 -5.31
N VAL A 127 20.76 9.33 -6.20
CA VAL A 127 20.84 9.34 -7.67
C VAL A 127 20.66 7.95 -8.30
N MET A 128 19.48 7.82 -8.91
CA MET A 128 19.07 6.81 -9.86
C MET A 128 20.14 6.67 -10.97
N TYR A 129 20.82 5.52 -11.04
CA TYR A 129 21.61 5.11 -12.20
C TYR A 129 21.16 3.71 -12.64
N ILE A 130 20.52 3.65 -13.80
CA ILE A 130 20.31 2.42 -14.56
C ILE A 130 21.62 2.14 -15.29
N SER A 131 22.33 1.08 -14.90
CA SER A 131 23.37 0.48 -15.74
C SER A 131 22.77 -0.75 -16.42
N SER A 132 22.60 -0.64 -17.73
CA SER A 132 22.12 -1.71 -18.60
C SER A 132 23.21 -2.76 -18.80
N HIS A 133 23.08 -3.91 -18.14
CA HIS A 133 23.79 -5.13 -18.53
C HIS A 133 22.80 -6.27 -18.76
N ARG A 134 22.43 -6.38 -20.04
CA ARG A 134 21.79 -7.53 -20.68
C ARG A 134 22.61 -8.79 -20.39
N LYS A 135 22.04 -9.71 -19.61
CA LYS A 135 22.32 -11.14 -19.73
C LYS A 135 21.00 -11.84 -20.02
N GLU A 136 20.80 -12.13 -21.29
CA GLU A 136 19.90 -13.18 -21.74
C GLU A 136 20.39 -14.51 -21.18
N ASN A 137 19.49 -15.26 -20.54
CA ASN A 137 19.34 -16.73 -20.57
C ASN A 137 18.84 -17.29 -19.23
N GLY A 138 17.65 -17.90 -19.26
CA GLY A 138 17.13 -18.78 -18.21
C GLY A 138 16.33 -18.07 -17.11
N VAL A 139 15.16 -17.51 -17.43
CA VAL A 139 14.22 -17.03 -16.40
C VAL A 139 13.44 -18.22 -15.86
N ASP A 140 13.75 -18.62 -14.62
CA ASP A 140 12.92 -19.52 -13.83
C ASP A 140 11.54 -18.87 -13.63
N VAL A 141 10.48 -19.56 -14.07
CA VAL A 141 9.09 -19.08 -14.10
C VAL A 141 8.56 -18.76 -12.68
N ASN A 142 9.29 -19.16 -11.63
CA ASN A 142 8.97 -18.87 -10.24
C ASN A 142 9.84 -17.78 -9.59
N SER A 143 10.79 -17.19 -10.32
CA SER A 143 11.65 -16.13 -9.79
C SER A 143 10.96 -14.76 -9.89
N ILE A 144 10.85 -14.04 -8.77
CA ILE A 144 10.34 -12.66 -8.78
C ILE A 144 11.42 -11.77 -9.40
N PRO A 145 11.13 -11.09 -10.52
CA PRO A 145 12.12 -10.25 -11.19
C PRO A 145 12.49 -9.04 -10.32
N MET A 146 13.75 -8.60 -10.45
CA MET A 146 14.22 -7.37 -9.80
C MET A 146 13.53 -6.14 -10.40
N LEU A 147 13.47 -5.03 -9.64
CA LEU A 147 12.87 -3.74 -10.04
C LEU A 147 13.28 -3.33 -11.47
N THR A 148 14.57 -3.45 -11.77
CA THR A 148 15.19 -3.05 -13.05
C THR A 148 14.82 -3.94 -14.24
N GLN A 149 14.27 -5.13 -13.98
CA GLN A 149 13.82 -6.06 -15.02
C GLN A 149 12.31 -5.94 -15.30
N TYR A 150 11.56 -5.33 -14.39
CA TYR A 150 10.09 -5.26 -14.49
C TYR A 150 9.57 -3.84 -14.78
N PHE A 151 10.37 -2.81 -14.48
CA PHE A 151 10.01 -1.42 -14.69
C PHE A 151 11.04 -0.76 -15.61
N GLU A 152 10.63 -0.54 -16.87
CA GLU A 152 11.28 0.42 -17.78
C GLU A 152 11.28 1.82 -17.13
N PRO A 153 12.18 2.73 -17.52
CA PRO A 153 12.35 4.05 -16.90
C PRO A 153 11.12 4.98 -16.95
N ASP A 154 10.02 4.58 -17.59
CA ASP A 154 8.74 5.26 -17.50
C ASP A 154 8.04 4.92 -16.16
N TRP A 155 8.11 5.87 -15.23
CA TRP A 155 7.54 5.88 -13.88
C TRP A 155 6.05 5.51 -13.76
N ILE A 156 5.31 5.40 -14.87
CA ILE A 156 3.90 5.00 -14.91
C ILE A 156 3.82 3.50 -15.17
N ILE A 157 3.73 2.76 -14.07
CA ILE A 157 3.54 1.32 -14.12
C ILE A 157 2.06 1.03 -14.34
N GLU A 158 1.75 0.21 -15.32
CA GLU A 158 0.38 -0.28 -15.52
C GLU A 158 -0.10 -1.00 -14.25
N ARG A 159 -1.24 -0.58 -13.71
CA ARG A 159 -1.78 -1.10 -12.45
C ARG A 159 -1.93 -2.62 -12.43
N THR A 160 -2.25 -3.22 -13.58
CA THR A 160 -2.31 -4.69 -13.76
C THR A 160 -0.97 -5.35 -13.43
N LYS A 161 0.15 -4.78 -13.89
CA LYS A 161 1.49 -5.27 -13.64
C LYS A 161 1.87 -5.13 -12.17
N TYR A 162 1.54 -3.98 -11.56
CA TYR A 162 1.74 -3.76 -10.13
C TYR A 162 0.98 -4.77 -9.27
N ASN A 163 -0.31 -4.97 -9.54
CA ASN A 163 -1.14 -5.91 -8.78
C ASN A 163 -0.62 -7.34 -8.90
N ASN A 164 -0.15 -7.74 -10.09
CA ASN A 164 0.49 -9.03 -10.28
C ASN A 164 1.77 -9.18 -9.45
N TYR A 165 2.64 -8.16 -9.46
CA TYR A 165 3.87 -8.15 -8.67
C TYR A 165 3.57 -8.21 -7.16
N LEU A 166 2.67 -7.35 -6.68
CA LEU A 166 2.20 -7.35 -5.28
C LEU A 166 1.68 -8.72 -4.86
N ARG A 167 0.91 -9.39 -5.71
CA ARG A 167 0.40 -10.74 -5.45
C ARG A 167 1.54 -11.75 -5.29
N LEU A 168 2.56 -11.71 -6.16
CA LEU A 168 3.71 -12.62 -6.07
C LEU A 168 4.49 -12.43 -4.76
N VAL A 169 4.84 -11.19 -4.44
CA VAL A 169 5.57 -10.85 -3.21
C VAL A 169 4.77 -11.27 -1.97
N ARG A 170 3.45 -11.02 -1.98
CA ARG A 170 2.56 -11.46 -0.90
C ARG A 170 2.52 -12.96 -0.75
N ASN A 171 2.38 -13.70 -1.84
CA ASN A 171 2.31 -15.15 -1.79
C ASN A 171 3.61 -15.75 -1.22
N GLN A 172 4.77 -15.19 -1.57
CA GLN A 172 6.04 -15.59 -0.98
C GLN A 172 6.09 -15.30 0.52
N PHE A 173 5.70 -14.10 0.94
CA PHE A 173 5.67 -13.75 2.35
C PHE A 173 4.66 -14.61 3.15
N HIS A 174 3.49 -14.89 2.58
CA HIS A 174 2.50 -15.79 3.16
C HIS A 174 3.03 -17.22 3.30
N SER A 175 3.78 -17.74 2.32
CA SER A 175 4.43 -19.04 2.43
C SER A 175 5.35 -19.13 3.65
N LEU A 176 6.11 -18.07 3.96
CA LEU A 176 6.94 -18.02 5.19
C LEU A 176 6.10 -18.11 6.47
N ILE A 177 4.95 -17.42 6.48
CA ILE A 177 4.00 -17.44 7.60
C ILE A 177 3.40 -18.83 7.76
N ASP A 178 2.92 -19.43 6.67
CA ASP A 178 2.29 -20.75 6.67
C ASP A 178 3.27 -21.86 7.09
N ASN A 179 4.54 -21.73 6.68
CA ASN A 179 5.63 -22.63 7.07
C ASN A 179 6.18 -22.34 8.49
N LYS A 180 5.66 -21.32 9.19
CA LYS A 180 6.08 -20.92 10.54
C LYS A 180 7.58 -20.62 10.67
N GLU A 181 8.17 -19.97 9.66
CA GLU A 181 9.58 -19.57 9.62
C GLU A 181 9.86 -18.36 10.55
N ASN A 182 9.63 -18.51 11.86
CA ASN A 182 9.68 -17.43 12.86
C ASN A 182 10.93 -16.56 12.78
N THR A 183 12.12 -17.18 12.71
CA THR A 183 13.41 -16.47 12.70
C THR A 183 13.58 -15.59 11.47
N ILE A 184 13.08 -16.05 10.32
CA ILE A 184 13.14 -15.32 9.06
C ILE A 184 12.11 -14.19 9.08
N ILE A 185 10.89 -14.46 9.55
CA ILE A 185 9.87 -13.43 9.69
C ILE A 185 10.34 -12.33 10.64
N ASP A 186 10.94 -12.68 11.79
CA ASP A 186 11.48 -11.68 12.73
C ASP A 186 12.66 -10.91 12.12
N SER A 187 13.50 -11.56 11.31
CA SER A 187 14.56 -10.87 10.57
C SER A 187 14.00 -9.88 9.55
N ILE A 188 12.98 -10.29 8.77
CA ILE A 188 12.29 -9.42 7.81
C ILE A 188 11.66 -8.23 8.53
N VAL A 189 10.87 -8.48 9.57
CA VAL A 189 10.22 -7.46 10.38
C VAL A 189 11.24 -6.47 10.92
N THR A 190 12.36 -6.97 11.45
CA THR A 190 13.41 -6.13 12.03
C THR A 190 14.12 -5.29 10.96
N SER A 191 14.42 -5.85 9.79
CA SER A 191 15.01 -5.11 8.68
C SER A 191 14.07 -4.04 8.11
N LEU A 192 12.75 -4.23 8.23
CA LEU A 192 11.74 -3.27 7.79
C LEU A 192 11.39 -2.23 8.88
N LYS A 193 11.89 -2.37 10.11
CA LYS A 193 11.76 -1.35 11.16
C LYS A 193 12.70 -0.19 10.87
N THR A 194 12.12 0.94 10.52
CA THR A 194 12.80 2.21 10.31
C THR A 194 13.09 2.96 11.61
N ILE A 195 12.47 2.56 12.73
CA ILE A 195 12.55 3.24 14.03
C ILE A 195 12.81 2.20 15.11
N SER A 196 13.75 2.47 16.02
CA SER A 196 13.96 1.64 17.20
C SER A 196 12.79 1.82 18.17
N SER A 197 12.35 0.74 18.82
CA SER A 197 11.27 0.82 19.81
C SER A 197 11.58 1.75 20.98
N LYS A 198 12.85 2.12 21.18
CA LYS A 198 13.31 3.08 22.18
C LYS A 198 13.05 4.55 21.81
N ASP A 199 12.83 4.84 20.53
CA ASP A 199 12.67 6.21 20.01
C ASP A 199 11.19 6.62 19.89
N ILE A 200 10.27 5.72 20.22
CA ILE A 200 8.83 5.95 20.17
C ILE A 200 8.40 6.48 21.53
N HIS A 201 8.25 7.80 21.64
CA HIS A 201 7.65 8.46 22.80
C HIS A 201 6.33 9.06 22.36
N TYR A 202 5.24 8.49 22.84
CA TYR A 202 3.94 9.15 22.72
C TYR A 202 3.91 10.32 23.70
N PRO A 203 3.50 11.53 23.28
CA PRO A 203 3.27 12.61 24.24
C PRO A 203 2.26 12.08 25.26
N GLU A 204 2.62 12.14 26.55
CA GLU A 204 1.70 11.78 27.62
C GLU A 204 0.39 12.52 27.38
N THR A 205 -0.72 11.78 27.33
CA THR A 205 -2.04 12.39 27.27
C THR A 205 -2.13 13.32 28.47
N LYS A 206 -2.11 14.63 28.25
CA LYS A 206 -2.37 15.60 29.32
C LYS A 206 -3.65 15.15 30.00
N PRO A 207 -3.65 14.94 31.33
CA PRO A 207 -4.87 14.58 32.03
C PRO A 207 -5.91 15.64 31.67
N THR A 208 -7.02 15.20 31.06
CA THR A 208 -8.18 16.05 30.82
C THR A 208 -8.72 16.43 32.19
N SER A 209 -8.24 17.55 32.72
CA SER A 209 -8.85 18.20 33.87
C SER A 209 -10.22 18.65 33.40
N PHE A 210 -11.23 17.82 33.68
CA PHE A 210 -12.63 18.24 33.60
C PHE A 210 -12.79 19.39 34.58
N ILE A 211 -12.80 20.61 34.05
CA ILE A 211 -13.24 21.79 34.80
C ILE A 211 -14.74 21.59 35.00
N ASN A 212 -15.12 20.99 36.12
CA ASN A 212 -16.49 20.97 36.60
C ASN A 212 -16.83 22.39 37.05
N ASN A 213 -17.28 23.23 36.11
CA ASN A 213 -18.02 24.44 36.43
C ASN A 213 -19.48 24.05 36.64
N TYR A 214 -19.81 23.68 37.89
CA TYR A 214 -21.17 23.78 38.42
C TYR A 214 -21.25 25.04 39.28
#